data_AF-A0A0G1FJK6-F1
#
_entry.id   AF-A0A0G1FJK6-F1
#
_cell.length_a   1.000
_cell.length_b   1.000
_cell.length_c   1.000
_cell.angle_alpha   90.00
_cell.angle_beta   90.00
_cell.angle_gamma   90.00
#
_symmetry.space_group_name_H-M   'P 1'
#
loop_
_entity.id
_entity.type
_entity.pdbx_description
1 polymer ?
#
loop_
_entity_poly.entity_id
_entity_poly.type
_entity_poly.pdbx_seq_one_letter_code
_entity_poly.pdbx_strand_id
1 'polypeptide(L)'
;MTLSFEMSSMHTFGYNYGIESAVLYWGAAGKIKKVFVEPGASFYIKPLTKHAIRLTDTDTTDIMIVRLGGTLSGDSYFELSSLPKDQMQRLLRETGLWY
;
A
#
# COMPACT_ATOMS: atom_id res chain seq x y z
N MET A 1 -13.59 -11.31 -15.81
CA MET A 1 -13.34 -11.21 -14.35
C MET A 1 -12.56 -9.92 -14.10
N THR A 2 -13.18 -8.90 -13.49
CA THR A 2 -12.56 -7.59 -13.29
C THR A 2 -11.67 -7.61 -12.05
N LEU A 3 -10.40 -7.21 -12.17
CA LEU A 3 -9.50 -7.02 -11.03
C LEU A 3 -9.94 -5.78 -10.23
N SER A 4 -10.58 -5.99 -9.08
CA SER A 4 -10.82 -4.93 -8.10
C SER A 4 -9.53 -4.65 -7.34
N PHE A 5 -9.00 -3.44 -7.49
CA PHE A 5 -7.86 -2.94 -6.73
C PHE A 5 -8.35 -2.26 -5.45
N GLU A 6 -7.69 -2.57 -4.34
CA GLU A 6 -7.82 -1.85 -3.07
C GLU A 6 -6.75 -0.76 -2.96
N MET A 7 -7.04 0.28 -2.18
CA MET A 7 -6.09 1.32 -1.81
C MET A 7 -6.31 1.68 -0.34
N SER A 8 -5.24 1.63 0.46
CA SER A 8 -5.26 2.02 1.87
C SER A 8 -4.28 3.18 2.11
N SER A 9 -4.62 4.11 2.99
CA SER A 9 -3.72 5.16 3.47
C SER A 9 -2.73 4.65 4.54
N MET A 10 -2.85 3.39 4.95
CA MET A 10 -2.02 2.79 5.99
C MET A 10 -0.86 1.98 5.40
N HIS A 11 0.22 1.87 6.17
CA HIS A 11 1.29 0.93 5.91
C HIS A 11 0.73 -0.48 6.01
N THR A 12 0.93 -1.31 4.99
CA THR A 12 0.39 -2.68 4.97
C THR A 12 1.54 -3.67 4.93
N PHE A 13 1.59 -4.57 5.90
CA PHE A 13 2.46 -5.74 5.93
C PHE A 13 1.61 -6.98 5.65
N GLY A 14 2.11 -7.86 4.79
CA GLY A 14 1.47 -9.13 4.47
C GLY A 14 2.43 -10.30 4.62
N TYR A 15 1.90 -11.43 5.08
CA TYR A 15 2.66 -12.68 5.21
C TYR A 15 1.81 -13.85 4.75
N ASN A 16 2.36 -14.70 3.88
CA ASN A 16 1.72 -15.94 3.47
C ASN A 16 2.06 -17.04 4.47
N TYR A 17 1.04 -17.48 5.22
CA TYR A 17 1.16 -18.60 6.16
C TYR A 17 0.39 -19.85 5.71
N GLY A 18 -0.24 -19.79 4.53
CA GLY A 18 -0.86 -20.94 3.89
C GLY A 18 0.17 -21.87 3.26
N ILE A 19 -0.34 -22.88 2.55
CA ILE A 19 0.49 -23.90 1.87
C ILE A 19 0.64 -23.64 0.37
N GLU A 20 -0.20 -22.78 -0.20
CA GLU A 20 -0.17 -22.38 -1.61
C GLU A 20 0.23 -20.90 -1.78
N SER A 21 0.66 -20.54 -2.99
CA SER A 21 1.14 -19.19 -3.30
C SER A 21 -0.03 -18.24 -3.56
N ALA A 22 0.06 -17.00 -3.09
CA ALA A 22 -0.86 -15.93 -3.50
C ALA A 22 -0.26 -15.10 -4.64
N VAL A 23 -1.10 -14.32 -5.32
CA VAL A 23 -0.67 -13.36 -6.33
C VAL A 23 -0.93 -11.94 -5.86
N LEU A 24 0.13 -11.13 -5.78
CA LEU A 24 0.04 -9.70 -5.51
C LEU A 24 0.18 -8.91 -6.81
N TYR A 25 -0.82 -8.10 -7.10
CA TYR A 25 -0.83 -7.12 -8.18
C TYR A 25 -0.68 -5.71 -7.58
N TRP A 26 0.13 -4.84 -8.18
CA TRP A 26 0.22 -3.43 -7.78
C TRP A 26 0.68 -2.53 -8.92
N GLY A 27 0.33 -1.25 -8.86
CA GLY A 27 0.77 -0.26 -9.86
C GLY A 27 -0.28 0.79 -10.20
N ALA A 28 0.01 1.58 -11.23
CA ALA A 28 -0.89 2.62 -11.76
C ALA A 28 -1.36 2.26 -13.17
N ALA A 29 -2.38 2.99 -13.66
CA ALA A 29 -2.92 2.80 -15.00
C ALA A 29 -1.79 2.80 -16.04
N GLY A 30 -1.62 1.68 -16.75
CA GLY A 30 -0.59 1.46 -17.77
C GLY A 30 0.62 0.62 -17.35
N LYS A 31 0.87 0.40 -16.05
CA LYS A 31 1.99 -0.45 -15.56
C LYS A 31 1.60 -1.22 -14.30
N ILE A 32 0.79 -2.27 -14.47
CA ILE A 32 0.49 -3.23 -13.39
C ILE A 32 1.63 -4.24 -13.29
N LYS A 33 2.21 -4.38 -12.11
CA LYS A 33 3.18 -5.42 -11.77
C LYS A 33 2.46 -6.58 -11.10
N LYS A 34 3.03 -7.77 -11.24
CA LYS A 34 2.57 -9.03 -10.65
C LYS A 34 3.75 -9.73 -9.98
N VAL A 35 3.51 -10.31 -8.81
CA VAL A 35 4.45 -11.22 -8.14
C VAL A 35 3.69 -12.33 -7.44
N PHE A 36 4.32 -13.50 -7.34
CA PHE A 36 3.84 -14.59 -6.49
C PHE A 36 4.40 -14.43 -5.09
N VAL A 37 3.54 -14.60 -4.10
CA VAL A 37 3.88 -14.60 -2.67
C VAL A 37 3.85 -16.06 -2.24
N GLU A 38 4.99 -16.71 -2.31
CA GLU A 38 5.17 -18.11 -1.90
C GLU A 38 4.85 -18.31 -0.41
N PRO A 39 4.50 -19.55 0.02
CA PRO A 39 4.40 -19.90 1.44
C PRO A 39 5.64 -19.45 2.23
N GLY A 40 5.42 -18.78 3.36
CA GLY A 40 6.49 -18.23 4.19
C GLY A 40 7.07 -16.89 3.70
N ALA A 41 6.66 -16.39 2.54
CA ALA A 41 7.09 -15.09 2.05
C ALA A 41 6.27 -13.94 2.67
N SER A 42 6.93 -12.81 2.85
CA SER A 42 6.32 -11.56 3.31
C SER A 42 6.41 -10.47 2.25
N PHE A 43 5.54 -9.48 2.34
CA PHE A 43 5.60 -8.27 1.53
C PHE A 43 5.19 -7.03 2.31
N TYR A 44 5.61 -5.88 1.80
CA TYR A 44 5.26 -4.58 2.32
C TYR A 44 4.69 -3.69 1.22
N ILE A 45 3.60 -2.99 1.52
CA ILE A 45 2.93 -2.05 0.61
C ILE A 45 2.92 -0.66 1.24
N LYS A 46 3.49 0.30 0.51
CA LYS A 46 3.49 1.72 0.90
C LYS A 46 2.05 2.28 0.87
N PRO A 47 1.69 3.18 1.79
CA PRO A 47 0.43 3.93 1.73
C PRO A 47 0.09 4.45 0.33
N LEU A 48 -1.21 4.45 0.01
CA LEU A 48 -1.82 4.92 -1.24
C LEU A 48 -1.39 4.14 -2.50
N THR A 49 -0.70 3.00 -2.34
CA THR A 49 -0.41 2.10 -3.45
C THR A 49 -1.65 1.27 -3.78
N LYS A 50 -2.17 1.41 -5.01
CA LYS A 50 -3.23 0.54 -5.52
C LYS A 50 -2.69 -0.88 -5.68
N HIS A 51 -3.34 -1.84 -5.04
CA HIS A 51 -2.94 -3.25 -5.08
C HIS A 51 -4.15 -4.19 -5.07
N ALA A 52 -3.93 -5.44 -5.47
CA ALA A 52 -4.93 -6.50 -5.34
C ALA A 52 -4.21 -7.80 -4.96
N ILE A 53 -4.73 -8.51 -3.97
CA ILE A 53 -4.27 -9.85 -3.60
C ILE A 53 -5.29 -10.85 -4.14
N ARG A 54 -4.79 -11.93 -4.75
CA ARG A 54 -5.59 -13.06 -5.22
C ARG A 54 -5.02 -14.33 -4.66
N LEU A 55 -5.87 -15.11 -4.01
CA LEU A 55 -5.54 -16.46 -3.57
C LEU A 55 -5.56 -17.35 -4.80
N THR A 56 -4.56 -18.23 -4.95
CA THR A 56 -4.54 -19.20 -6.05
C THR A 56 -5.56 -20.30 -5.80
N ASP A 57 -5.69 -20.71 -4.54
CA ASP A 57 -6.72 -21.61 -4.03
C ASP A 57 -7.22 -21.09 -2.67
N THR A 58 -8.54 -20.92 -2.55
CA THR A 58 -9.17 -20.30 -1.36
C THR A 58 -9.14 -21.18 -0.13
N ASP A 59 -8.99 -22.50 -0.28
CA ASP A 59 -9.02 -23.42 0.86
C ASP A 59 -7.61 -23.68 1.44
N THR A 60 -6.57 -23.30 0.71
CA THR A 60 -5.17 -23.64 1.03
C THR A 60 -4.22 -22.44 1.03
N THR A 61 -4.65 -21.28 0.50
CA THR A 61 -3.89 -20.03 0.54
C THR A 61 -4.44 -19.12 1.63
N ASP A 62 -3.61 -18.80 2.62
CA ASP A 62 -3.96 -17.88 3.71
C ASP A 62 -2.93 -16.77 3.86
N ILE A 63 -3.41 -15.51 3.82
CA ILE A 63 -2.57 -14.32 3.96
C ILE A 63 -2.95 -13.56 5.23
N MET A 64 -1.97 -13.34 6.11
CA MET A 64 -2.11 -12.42 7.23
C MET A 64 -1.84 -11.00 6.73
N ILE A 65 -2.71 -10.05 7.06
CA ILE A 65 -2.56 -8.63 6.74
C ILE A 65 -2.57 -7.80 8.03
N VAL A 66 -1.53 -7.00 8.24
CA VAL A 66 -1.45 -6.03 9.34
C VAL A 66 -1.35 -4.63 8.73
N ARG A 67 -2.19 -3.71 9.21
CA ARG A 67 -2.22 -2.31 8.75
C ARG A 67 -1.92 -1.35 9.89
N LEU A 68 -0.98 -0.44 9.67
CA LEU A 68 -0.52 0.54 10.66
C LEU A 68 -0.59 1.96 10.09
N GLY A 69 -1.12 2.92 10.86
CA GLY A 69 -1.28 4.31 10.43
C GLY A 69 0.03 5.08 10.24
N GLY A 70 1.11 4.62 10.90
CA GLY A 70 2.40 5.30 10.89
C GLY A 70 2.33 6.66 11.58
N THR A 71 3.30 7.52 11.29
CA THR A 71 3.36 8.89 11.84
C THR A 71 2.45 9.87 11.11
N LEU A 72 1.91 9.50 9.94
CA LEU A 72 1.07 10.38 9.15
C LEU A 72 -0.40 10.36 9.60
N SER A 73 -0.84 9.33 10.32
CA SER A 73 -2.23 9.24 10.80
C SER A 73 -2.53 10.19 11.96
N GLY A 74 -3.78 10.61 12.10
CA GLY A 74 -4.22 11.47 13.21
C GLY A 74 -3.93 12.95 12.95
N ASP A 75 -3.38 13.64 13.94
CA ASP A 75 -3.16 15.10 13.91
C ASP A 75 -2.30 15.55 12.73
N SER A 76 -1.25 14.79 12.39
CA SER A 76 -0.40 15.07 11.22
C SER A 76 -1.18 15.00 9.90
N TYR A 77 -2.19 14.13 9.80
CA TYR A 77 -3.07 14.08 8.62
C TYR A 77 -3.99 15.31 8.58
N PHE A 78 -4.52 15.72 9.73
CA PHE A 78 -5.36 16.92 9.83
C PHE A 78 -4.59 18.19 9.48
N GLU A 79 -3.39 18.37 10.03
CA GLU A 79 -2.49 19.48 9.70
C GLU A 79 -2.18 19.50 8.20
N LEU A 80 -1.76 18.36 7.64
CA LEU A 80 -1.50 18.22 6.20
C LEU A 80 -2.72 18.60 5.35
N SER A 81 -3.92 18.19 5.78
CA SER A 81 -5.17 18.46 5.05
C SER A 81 -5.60 19.92 5.07
N SER A 82 -5.12 20.69 6.06
CA SER A 82 -5.42 22.12 6.20
C SER A 82 -4.59 23.01 5.26
N LEU A 83 -3.46 22.49 4.77
CA LEU A 83 -2.54 23.25 3.92
C LEU A 83 -3.05 23.32 2.47
N PRO A 84 -2.85 24.46 1.77
CA PRO A 84 -3.15 24.57 0.35
C PRO A 84 -2.37 23.56 -0.50
N LYS A 85 -3.01 23.02 -1.55
CA LYS A 85 -2.41 21.98 -2.41
C LYS A 85 -1.13 22.43 -3.12
N ASP A 86 -1.01 23.71 -3.43
CA ASP A 86 0.17 24.33 -4.04
C ASP A 86 1.39 24.35 -3.10
N GLN A 87 1.18 24.31 -1.78
CA GLN A 87 2.26 24.27 -0.78
C GLN A 87 2.81 22.86 -0.52
N MET A 88 2.14 21.81 -1.03
CA MET A 88 2.54 20.41 -0.79
C MET A 88 3.96 20.09 -1.26
N GLN A 89 4.42 20.73 -2.34
CA GLN A 89 5.78 20.51 -2.86
C GLN A 89 6.85 20.96 -1.85
N ARG A 90 6.71 22.15 -1.27
CA ARG A 90 7.66 22.67 -0.28
C ARG A 90 7.64 21.87 1.02
N LEU A 91 6.45 21.42 1.44
CA LEU A 91 6.31 20.55 2.61
C LEU A 91 7.03 19.21 2.42
N LEU A 92 6.91 18.59 1.25
CA LEU A 92 7.59 17.34 0.94
C LEU A 92 9.10 17.52 0.75
N ARG A 93 9.50 18.66 0.19
CA ARG A 93 10.89 19.01 -0.08
C ARG A 93 11.05 20.53 -0.18
N GLU A 94 11.61 21.15 0.86
CA GLU A 94 11.92 22.57 0.82
C GLU A 94 13.04 22.85 -0.20
N THR A 95 12.87 23.91 -0.98
CA THR A 95 13.77 24.28 -2.08
C THR A 95 14.21 25.74 -2.04
N GLY A 96 13.56 26.57 -1.21
CA GLY A 96 13.89 27.98 -1.03
C GLY A 96 14.43 28.29 0.35
N LEU A 97 15.14 29.42 0.46
CA LEU A 97 15.31 30.09 1.74
C LEU A 97 13.93 30.54 2.25
N TRP A 98 13.82 30.79 3.55
CA TRP A 98 12.56 31.22 4.15
C TRP A 98 12.19 32.68 3.81
N TYR A 99 13.10 33.43 3.16
CA TYR A 99 12.95 34.80 2.68
C TYR A 99 13.54 34.98 1.28
#